data_AF-A0A060BY62-F1
#
_entry.id   AF-A0A060BY62-F1
#
_cell.length_a   1.000
_cell.length_b   1.000
_cell.length_c   1.000
_cell.angle_alpha   90.00
_cell.angle_beta   90.00
_cell.angle_gamma   90.00
#
_symmetry.space_group_name_H-M   'P 1'
#
loop_
_entity.id
_entity.type
_entity.pdbx_description
1 polymer ?
#
loop_
_entity_poly.entity_id
_entity_poly.type
_entity_poly.pdbx_seq_one_letter_code
_entity_poly.pdbx_strand_id
1 'polypeptide(L)'
;SRISVRDAATMAALTALGTDPAAIEVGGSLVEPPEPLHCSEAERASIATVTRTRPVWLAAAVPMREFAFVTDAHDRAQRHAHRMLLILAPARC
;
A
#
# COMPACT_ATOMS: atom_id res chain seq x y z
N SER A 1 1.26 8.39 20.64
CA SER A 1 1.89 7.97 19.37
C SER A 1 1.64 6.47 19.20
N ARG A 2 1.41 5.96 17.98
CA ARG A 2 1.31 4.52 17.71
C ARG A 2 2.70 3.97 17.33
N ILE A 3 3.03 2.77 17.81
CA ILE A 3 4.29 2.07 17.57
C ILE A 3 3.97 0.82 16.75
N SER A 4 4.48 0.74 15.52
CA SER A 4 4.34 -0.46 14.71
C SER A 4 5.51 -1.41 14.93
N VAL A 5 5.22 -2.68 15.18
CA VAL A 5 6.21 -3.74 15.35
C VAL A 5 6.05 -4.82 14.30
N ARG A 6 7.16 -5.49 14.00
CA ARG A 6 7.22 -6.55 12.98
C ARG A 6 6.42 -7.80 13.35
N ASP A 7 6.51 -8.21 14.61
CA ASP A 7 5.99 -9.49 15.10
C ASP A 7 5.57 -9.43 16.58
N ALA A 8 4.90 -10.50 17.02
CA ALA A 8 4.40 -10.65 18.38
C ALA A 8 5.52 -10.76 19.43
N ALA A 9 6.71 -11.27 19.05
CA ALA A 9 7.85 -11.36 19.96
C ALA A 9 8.36 -9.96 20.34
N THR A 10 8.44 -9.06 19.37
CA THR A 10 8.81 -7.66 19.57
C THR A 10 7.75 -6.92 20.39
N MET A 11 6.46 -7.18 20.14
CA MET A 11 5.36 -6.64 20.95
C MET A 11 5.50 -7.05 22.43
N ALA A 12 5.75 -8.34 22.69
CA ALA A 12 5.91 -8.86 24.04
C ALA A 12 7.11 -8.22 24.76
N ALA A 13 8.24 -8.06 24.07
CA ALA A 13 9.42 -7.39 24.61
C ALA A 13 9.15 -5.91 24.97
N LEU A 14 8.50 -5.14 24.09
CA LEU A 14 8.16 -3.74 24.36
C LEU A 14 7.14 -3.58 25.50
N THR A 15 6.18 -4.51 25.57
CA THR A 15 5.22 -4.56 26.68
C THR A 15 5.93 -4.82 27.99
N ALA A 16 6.88 -5.77 28.03
CA ALA A 16 7.70 -6.05 29.21
C ALA A 16 8.57 -4.86 29.63
N LEU A 17 8.95 -3.98 28.70
CA LEU A 17 9.66 -2.73 28.96
C LEU A 17 8.75 -1.57 29.39
N GLY A 18 7.44 -1.81 29.58
CA GLY A 18 6.48 -0.83 30.09
C GLY A 18 5.78 0.01 29.03
N THR A 19 5.88 -0.37 27.75
CA THR A 19 5.10 0.28 26.68
C THR A 19 3.64 -0.17 26.78
N ASP A 20 2.70 0.78 26.70
CA ASP A 20 1.26 0.47 26.66
C ASP A 20 0.94 -0.43 25.45
N PRO A 21 0.42 -1.66 25.66
CA PRO A 21 0.01 -2.55 24.58
C PRO A 21 -0.99 -1.93 23.61
N ALA A 22 -1.85 -1.03 24.09
CA ALA A 22 -2.83 -0.35 23.23
C ALA A 22 -2.19 0.63 22.23
N ALA A 23 -0.94 1.03 22.47
CA ALA A 23 -0.16 1.85 21.57
C ALA A 23 0.68 1.03 20.57
N ILE A 24 0.74 -0.30 20.70
CA ILE A 24 1.54 -1.18 19.85
C ILE A 24 0.65 -1.87 18.81
N GLU A 25 1.07 -1.86 17.56
CA GLU A 25 0.38 -2.53 16.45
C GLU A 25 1.33 -3.45 15.70
N VAL A 26 0.97 -4.73 15.56
CA VAL A 26 1.76 -5.69 14.76
C VAL A 26 1.43 -5.46 13.28
N GLY A 27 2.29 -4.70 12.60
CA GLY A 27 2.09 -4.29 11.21
C GLY A 27 2.61 -5.29 10.17
N GLY A 28 3.17 -6.42 10.61
CA GLY A 28 3.89 -7.36 9.75
C GLY A 28 5.31 -6.88 9.42
N SER A 29 6.08 -7.73 8.74
CA SER A 29 7.44 -7.38 8.35
C SER A 29 7.43 -6.52 7.10
N LEU A 30 8.05 -5.34 7.18
CA LEU A 30 8.63 -4.72 5.99
C LEU A 30 9.65 -5.71 5.43
N VAL A 31 9.33 -6.22 4.25
CA VAL A 31 10.20 -7.10 3.47
C VAL A 31 10.88 -6.25 2.40
N GLU A 32 12.10 -6.67 2.02
CA GLU A 32 12.77 -6.08 0.85
C GLU A 32 11.81 -6.17 -0.34
N PRO A 33 11.57 -5.05 -1.06
CA PRO A 33 10.76 -5.13 -2.27
C PRO A 33 11.44 -6.08 -3.25
N PRO A 34 10.67 -6.93 -3.96
CA PRO A 34 11.23 -7.76 -5.01
C PRO A 34 11.85 -6.89 -6.10
N GLU A 35 12.83 -7.42 -6.82
CA GLU A 35 13.39 -6.75 -7.99
C GLU A 35 12.25 -6.39 -8.96
N PRO A 36 12.22 -5.14 -9.49
CA PRO A 36 11.19 -4.73 -10.43
C PRO A 36 11.16 -5.67 -11.64
N LEU A 37 9.97 -6.07 -12.06
CA LEU A 37 9.80 -6.87 -13.27
C LEU A 37 10.38 -6.11 -14.47
N HIS A 38 11.00 -6.86 -15.40
CA HIS A 38 11.38 -6.29 -16.69
C HIS A 38 10.14 -5.73 -17.40
N CYS A 39 10.28 -4.54 -17.98
CA CYS A 39 9.24 -3.90 -18.76
C CYS A 39 9.80 -3.39 -20.08
N SER A 40 8.94 -3.28 -21.09
CA SER A 40 9.29 -2.60 -22.33
C SER A 40 9.39 -1.10 -22.07
N GLU A 41 10.52 -0.51 -22.41
CA GLU A 41 10.73 0.93 -22.23
C GLU A 41 9.78 1.76 -23.10
N ALA A 42 9.43 1.24 -24.30
CA ALA A 42 8.46 1.88 -25.18
C ALA A 42 7.05 1.91 -24.55
N GLU A 43 6.63 0.81 -23.90
CA GLU A 43 5.34 0.75 -23.20
C GLU A 43 5.35 1.66 -21.97
N ARG A 44 6.44 1.65 -21.18
CA ARG A 44 6.62 2.55 -20.04
C ARG A 44 6.50 4.01 -20.44
N ALA A 45 7.17 4.42 -21.51
CA ALA A 45 7.12 5.78 -22.03
C ALA A 45 5.72 6.18 -22.54
N SER A 46 5.00 5.25 -23.17
CA SER A 46 3.61 5.46 -23.59
C SER A 46 2.69 5.71 -22.38
N ILE A 47 2.80 4.88 -21.34
CA ILE A 47 2.05 5.05 -20.09
C ILE A 47 2.38 6.40 -19.43
N ALA A 48 3.68 6.75 -19.34
CA ALA A 48 4.12 8.02 -18.78
C ALA A 48 3.55 9.24 -19.54
N THR A 49 3.41 9.13 -20.85
CA THR A 49 2.82 10.19 -21.70
C THR A 49 1.34 10.41 -21.37
N VAL A 50 0.60 9.33 -21.12
CA VAL A 50 -0.83 9.38 -20.79
C VAL A 50 -1.04 9.86 -19.36
N THR A 51 -0.25 9.38 -18.40
CA THR A 51 -0.38 9.70 -16.96
C THR A 51 0.18 11.08 -16.61
N ARG A 52 1.21 11.55 -17.34
CA ARG A 52 1.91 12.81 -17.10
C ARG A 52 2.40 12.89 -15.64
N THR A 53 2.21 14.04 -14.99
CA THR A 53 2.59 14.28 -13.60
C THR A 53 1.55 13.80 -12.57
N ARG A 54 0.48 13.12 -13.01
CA ARG A 54 -0.56 12.65 -12.09
C ARG A 54 -0.03 11.43 -11.32
N PRO A 55 -0.08 11.44 -9.97
CA PRO A 55 0.23 10.26 -9.18
C PRO A 55 -0.65 9.09 -9.60
N VAL A 56 -0.08 7.89 -9.68
CA VAL A 56 -0.79 6.67 -10.05
C VAL A 56 -0.70 5.69 -8.90
N TRP A 57 -1.86 5.24 -8.42
CA TRP A 57 -1.96 4.11 -7.51
C TRP A 57 -2.41 2.87 -8.28
N LEU A 58 -1.58 1.82 -8.28
CA LEU A 58 -1.96 0.49 -8.72
C LEU A 58 -2.47 -0.33 -7.52
N ALA A 59 -3.75 -0.69 -7.55
CA ALA A 59 -4.33 -1.68 -6.65
C ALA A 59 -4.35 -3.04 -7.38
N ALA A 60 -3.36 -3.89 -7.10
CA ALA A 60 -3.18 -5.17 -7.78
C ALA A 60 -3.87 -6.32 -7.06
N ALA A 61 -4.40 -7.29 -7.83
CA ALA A 61 -5.04 -8.50 -7.33
C ALA A 61 -6.13 -8.25 -6.27
N VAL A 62 -6.97 -7.24 -6.49
CA VAL A 62 -8.03 -6.85 -5.54
C VAL A 62 -9.16 -7.87 -5.56
N PRO A 63 -9.48 -8.54 -4.44
CA PRO A 63 -10.66 -9.41 -4.35
C PRO A 63 -11.95 -8.60 -4.52
N MET A 64 -12.99 -9.18 -5.13
CA MET A 64 -14.26 -8.48 -5.38
C MET A 64 -14.87 -7.87 -4.10
N ARG A 65 -14.78 -8.56 -2.97
CA ARG A 65 -15.28 -8.08 -1.67
C ARG A 65 -14.55 -6.83 -1.16
N GLU A 66 -13.39 -6.51 -1.72
CA GLU A 66 -12.52 -5.40 -1.28
C GLU A 66 -12.56 -4.18 -2.19
N PHE A 67 -13.29 -4.25 -3.32
CA PHE A 67 -13.41 -3.15 -4.27
C PHE A 67 -13.84 -1.84 -3.60
N ALA A 68 -14.90 -1.90 -2.78
CA ALA A 68 -15.43 -0.72 -2.09
C ALA A 68 -14.39 -0.11 -1.14
N PHE A 69 -13.63 -0.93 -0.42
CA PHE A 69 -12.57 -0.44 0.47
C PHE A 69 -11.45 0.25 -0.32
N VAL A 70 -11.06 -0.28 -1.48
CA VAL A 70 -10.05 0.35 -2.34
C VAL A 70 -10.54 1.69 -2.89
N THR A 71 -11.79 1.77 -3.35
CA THR A 71 -12.35 3.03 -3.86
C THR A 71 -12.49 4.08 -2.76
N ASP A 72 -12.93 3.69 -1.56
CA ASP A 72 -13.04 4.60 -0.42
C ASP A 72 -11.66 5.10 0.04
N ALA A 73 -10.65 4.22 0.04
CA ALA A 73 -9.28 4.61 0.35
C ALA A 73 -8.71 5.56 -0.72
N HIS A 74 -9.03 5.35 -2.00
CA HIS A 74 -8.61 6.22 -3.09
C HIS A 74 -9.24 7.62 -3.00
N ASP A 75 -10.53 7.74 -2.68
CA ASP A 75 -11.18 9.03 -2.44
C ASP A 75 -10.48 9.84 -1.34
N ARG A 76 -10.08 9.17 -0.26
CA ARG A 76 -9.32 9.79 0.82
C ARG A 76 -7.92 10.18 0.38
N ALA A 77 -7.23 9.32 -0.38
CA ALA A 77 -5.89 9.59 -0.89
C ALA A 77 -5.85 10.78 -1.87
N GLN A 78 -6.90 10.96 -2.68
CA GLN A 78 -7.01 12.11 -3.60
C GLN A 78 -6.95 13.46 -2.89
N ARG A 79 -7.34 13.54 -1.62
CA ARG A 79 -7.26 14.78 -0.81
C ARG A 79 -5.82 15.19 -0.50
N HIS A 80 -4.89 14.24 -0.50
CA HIS A 80 -3.46 14.47 -0.27
C HIS A 80 -2.67 14.60 -1.58
N ALA A 81 -3.20 14.04 -2.68
CA ALA A 81 -2.57 14.03 -3.99
C ALA A 81 -3.61 14.33 -5.07
N HIS A 82 -3.72 15.62 -5.42
CA HIS A 82 -4.72 16.08 -6.39
C HIS A 82 -4.58 15.35 -7.73
N ARG A 83 -5.71 14.87 -8.27
CA ARG A 83 -5.81 14.10 -9.52
C ARG A 83 -5.06 12.76 -9.52
N MET A 84 -4.89 12.13 -8.36
CA MET A 84 -4.39 10.76 -8.29
C MET A 84 -5.28 9.81 -9.11
N LEU A 85 -4.66 9.08 -10.02
CA LEU A 85 -5.29 8.03 -10.82
C LEU A 85 -5.28 6.72 -10.04
N LEU A 86 -6.34 5.93 -10.21
CA LEU A 86 -6.41 4.55 -9.72
C LEU A 86 -6.41 3.59 -10.92
N ILE A 87 -5.44 2.66 -10.93
CA ILE A 87 -5.47 1.48 -11.78
C ILE A 87 -5.89 0.32 -10.88
N LEU A 88 -7.10 -0.20 -11.09
CA LEU A 88 -7.64 -1.31 -10.31
C LEU A 88 -7.53 -2.59 -11.13
N ALA A 89 -6.69 -3.53 -10.69
CA ALA A 89 -6.54 -4.84 -11.28
C ALA A 89 -7.17 -5.89 -10.35
N PRO A 90 -8.31 -6.49 -10.72
CA PRO A 90 -8.97 -7.51 -9.90
C PRO A 90 -8.11 -8.76 -9.72
N ALA A 91 -8.30 -9.46 -8.60
CA ALA A 91 -7.84 -10.83 -8.46
C ALA A 91 -8.51 -11.72 -9.52
N ARG A 92 -7.78 -12.71 -10.04
CA ARG A 92 -8.40 -13.76 -10.86
C ARG A 92 -9.32 -14.58 -9.96
N CYS A 93 -10.55 -14.81 -10.40
CA CYS A 93 -11.54 -15.62 -9.70
C CYS A 93 -11.06 -17.06 -9.49
#